data_AF-A0A7S0IKP8-F1
#
_entry.id   AF-A0A7S0IKP8-F1
#
_cell.length_a   1.000
_cell.length_b   1.000
_cell.length_c   1.000
_cell.angle_alpha   90.00
_cell.angle_beta   90.00
_cell.angle_gamma   90.00
#
_symmetry.space_group_name_H-M   'P 1'
#
loop_
_entity.id
_entity.type
_entity.pdbx_description
1 polymer ?
#
loop_
_entity_poly.entity_id
_entity_poly.type
_entity_poly.pdbx_seq_one_letter_code
_entity_poly.pdbx_strand_id
1 'polypeptide(L)'
;MLLAIVGGSVSAAYSPSAAAHRLAADSAASAFAHAAVEPRLSAALGDPARPTFPPKWTAQTTVISSVNGVVQTPFVPGLDTSVVINDDDAQRRAQVTRTFFPFAPLEFEGTPLSWLNMTQYLTADYWGMEMNGETLDGSIYPQVFHSQFSWMQAARYAGSATLNGTAADVWSLGSPGANLTLMVTRSGLPLFEHISSVYPGVGIYETNTTFSGFTAGADDSVWDGYDAAVFKKPPVCPLPADGLPAPLNKTFYIFHPKANFNITMQDLGDAQGDVLFVCSDVLTNQSTSVDSHYQWISAWSVELVPRWGQYQNCNGYPPKCLGAENFWVGHEAPDALGLPMGGQCISNAKVGEWYSLPAGGKCVGAARPGDGSCTWRATRVKTIDSHCLFEEVSPSFKSACSAEQRAPFEKATVVFEQAFASGDVARGGCPALAVEPAHEMRGAVA
;
A
#
# COMPACT_ATOMS: atom_id res chain seq x y z
N MET A 1 36.58 21.72 2.21
CA MET A 1 35.76 21.97 1.00
C MET A 1 34.32 21.96 1.46
N LEU A 2 33.78 23.14 1.80
CA LEU A 2 32.40 23.31 2.28
C LEU A 2 31.46 23.12 1.08
N LEU A 3 30.56 22.15 1.14
CA LEU A 3 29.43 22.06 0.23
C LEU A 3 28.30 22.88 0.85
N ALA A 4 28.00 24.04 0.24
CA ALA A 4 26.85 24.85 0.58
C ALA A 4 25.58 24.18 0.03
N ILE A 5 24.68 23.79 0.91
CA ILE A 5 23.32 23.34 0.55
C ILE A 5 22.50 24.60 0.30
N VAL A 6 22.17 24.85 -0.96
CA VAL A 6 21.24 25.92 -1.35
C VAL A 6 19.83 25.41 -1.11
N GLY A 7 19.18 25.95 -0.07
CA GLY A 7 17.76 25.72 0.21
C GLY A 7 16.89 26.44 -0.82
N GLY A 8 16.43 25.70 -1.82
CA GLY A 8 15.31 26.09 -2.67
C GLY A 8 14.02 25.58 -2.05
N SER A 9 13.10 26.47 -1.70
CA SER A 9 11.74 26.13 -1.30
C SER A 9 10.99 25.54 -2.51
N VAL A 10 10.87 24.21 -2.55
CA VAL A 10 10.06 23.51 -3.54
C VAL A 10 8.61 23.54 -3.05
N SER A 11 7.71 24.10 -3.85
CA SER A 11 6.26 24.04 -3.61
C SER A 11 5.82 22.57 -3.74
N ALA A 12 5.37 21.98 -2.64
CA ALA A 12 5.06 20.55 -2.53
C ALA A 12 3.80 20.19 -3.33
N ALA A 13 3.99 19.39 -4.38
CA ALA A 13 2.93 18.77 -5.15
C ALA A 13 2.72 17.32 -4.65
N TYR A 14 1.48 17.03 -4.26
CA TYR A 14 0.78 15.74 -4.13
C TYR A 14 1.64 14.46 -4.25
N SER A 15 1.80 13.72 -3.15
CA SER A 15 2.46 12.41 -3.13
C SER A 15 1.44 11.27 -3.06
N PRO A 16 1.34 10.36 -4.05
CA PRO A 16 0.25 9.41 -4.12
C PRO A 16 0.64 7.94 -3.96
N SER A 17 1.75 7.52 -3.35
CA SER A 17 2.30 6.15 -3.53
C SER A 17 1.28 4.98 -3.49
N ALA A 18 0.37 4.91 -2.50
CA ALA A 18 -0.62 3.84 -2.43
C ALA A 18 -1.76 4.01 -3.46
N ALA A 19 -2.17 5.26 -3.75
CA ALA A 19 -3.07 5.56 -4.87
C ALA A 19 -2.37 5.38 -6.23
N ALA A 20 -1.07 5.56 -6.31
CA ALA A 20 -0.26 5.51 -7.51
C ALA A 20 -0.08 4.06 -7.97
N HIS A 21 0.22 3.13 -7.04
CA HIS A 21 0.17 1.69 -7.30
C HIS A 21 -1.24 1.19 -7.66
N ARG A 22 -2.30 1.71 -7.01
CA ARG A 22 -3.71 1.42 -7.37
C ARG A 22 -4.01 1.80 -8.81
N LEU A 23 -3.61 3.01 -9.17
CA LEU A 23 -3.84 3.57 -10.49
C LEU A 23 -3.03 2.76 -11.51
N ALA A 24 -1.73 2.54 -11.32
CA ALA A 24 -0.86 1.73 -12.20
C ALA A 24 -1.53 0.51 -12.83
N ALA A 25 -2.10 -0.34 -11.97
CA ALA A 25 -2.71 -1.59 -12.37
C ALA A 25 -4.05 -1.39 -13.11
N ASP A 26 -4.86 -0.39 -12.71
CA ASP A 26 -6.07 0.01 -13.44
C ASP A 26 -5.74 0.60 -14.82
N SER A 27 -4.66 1.39 -15.01
CA SER A 27 -4.28 1.84 -16.37
C SER A 27 -3.71 0.74 -17.22
N ALA A 28 -2.91 -0.17 -16.65
CA ALA A 28 -2.37 -1.26 -17.43
C ALA A 28 -3.54 -2.09 -17.95
N ALA A 29 -4.46 -2.48 -17.06
CA ALA A 29 -5.68 -3.20 -17.43
C ALA A 29 -6.55 -2.43 -18.43
N SER A 30 -6.81 -1.13 -18.21
CA SER A 30 -7.62 -0.31 -19.13
C SER A 30 -6.96 -0.11 -20.50
N ALA A 31 -5.65 0.18 -20.52
CA ALA A 31 -4.87 0.31 -21.76
C ALA A 31 -4.80 -1.02 -22.50
N PHE A 32 -4.61 -2.14 -21.81
CA PHE A 32 -4.62 -3.47 -22.39
C PHE A 32 -6.01 -3.86 -22.92
N ALA A 33 -7.08 -3.54 -22.18
CA ALA A 33 -8.45 -3.79 -22.61
C ALA A 33 -8.80 -2.97 -23.86
N HIS A 34 -8.38 -1.69 -23.92
CA HIS A 34 -8.55 -0.87 -25.12
C HIS A 34 -7.70 -1.39 -26.29
N ALA A 35 -6.44 -1.75 -26.06
CA ALA A 35 -5.54 -2.28 -27.07
C ALA A 35 -6.04 -3.61 -27.67
N ALA A 36 -6.72 -4.45 -26.87
CA ALA A 36 -7.28 -5.70 -27.33
C ALA A 36 -8.42 -5.53 -28.36
N VAL A 37 -9.06 -4.37 -28.40
CA VAL A 37 -10.18 -4.06 -29.31
C VAL A 37 -9.70 -3.30 -30.56
N GLU A 38 -8.51 -2.72 -30.55
CA GLU A 38 -7.99 -2.03 -31.73
C GLU A 38 -7.74 -3.01 -32.89
N PRO A 39 -8.16 -2.67 -34.12
CA PRO A 39 -7.91 -3.52 -35.28
C PRO A 39 -6.40 -3.71 -35.46
N ARG A 40 -5.99 -4.97 -35.66
CA ARG A 40 -4.58 -5.33 -35.91
C ARG A 40 -4.03 -4.43 -37.01
N LEU A 41 -3.10 -3.56 -36.64
CA LEU A 41 -2.41 -2.72 -37.60
C LEU A 41 -1.60 -3.64 -38.53
N SER A 42 -1.77 -3.48 -39.84
CA SER A 42 -0.86 -4.08 -40.81
C SER A 42 0.54 -3.55 -40.55
N ALA A 43 1.52 -4.44 -40.45
CA ALA A 43 2.92 -4.05 -40.34
C ALA A 43 3.29 -3.13 -41.52
N ALA A 44 4.05 -2.06 -41.26
CA ALA A 44 4.58 -1.27 -42.36
C ALA A 44 5.61 -2.10 -43.12
N LEU A 45 5.71 -1.86 -44.44
CA LEU A 45 6.74 -2.49 -45.26
C LEU A 45 8.13 -2.13 -44.71
N GLY A 46 8.84 -3.12 -44.18
CA GLY A 46 10.19 -2.96 -43.63
C GLY A 46 10.28 -3.05 -42.10
N ASP A 47 9.15 -3.09 -41.38
CA ASP A 47 9.17 -3.35 -39.94
C ASP A 47 9.69 -4.76 -39.65
N PRO A 48 10.48 -4.95 -38.58
CA PRO A 48 10.82 -6.29 -38.11
C PRO A 48 9.56 -7.08 -37.75
N ALA A 49 9.65 -8.41 -37.73
CA ALA A 49 8.55 -9.22 -37.25
C ALA A 49 8.23 -8.86 -35.79
N ARG A 50 6.94 -8.70 -35.47
CA ARG A 50 6.50 -8.48 -34.09
C ARG A 50 6.99 -9.62 -33.20
N PRO A 51 7.53 -9.32 -32.00
CA PRO A 51 7.97 -10.35 -31.09
C PRO A 51 6.76 -11.17 -30.61
N THR A 52 6.97 -12.48 -30.46
CA THR A 52 6.01 -13.39 -29.86
C THR A 52 6.58 -13.89 -28.54
N PHE A 53 5.79 -13.82 -27.49
CA PHE A 53 6.18 -14.30 -26.17
C PHE A 53 5.57 -15.69 -25.95
N PRO A 54 6.25 -16.59 -25.22
CA PRO A 54 5.62 -17.83 -24.78
C PRO A 54 4.38 -17.49 -23.92
N PRO A 55 3.28 -18.25 -24.03
CA PRO A 55 2.07 -17.99 -23.23
C PRO A 55 2.35 -18.12 -21.72
N LYS A 56 3.34 -18.93 -21.36
CA LYS A 56 3.78 -19.18 -20.00
C LYS A 56 5.24 -18.79 -19.82
N TRP A 57 5.54 -17.94 -18.84
CA TRP A 57 6.91 -17.45 -18.58
C TRP A 57 7.13 -17.00 -17.14
N THR A 58 8.41 -16.92 -16.76
CA THR A 58 8.87 -16.28 -15.52
C THR A 58 9.97 -15.29 -15.84
N ALA A 59 10.00 -14.17 -15.12
CA ALA A 59 11.08 -13.19 -15.19
C ALA A 59 11.32 -12.55 -13.83
N GLN A 60 12.59 -12.20 -13.57
CA GLN A 60 12.90 -11.22 -12.54
C GLN A 60 12.63 -9.83 -13.09
N THR A 61 12.03 -8.98 -12.28
CA THR A 61 11.72 -7.61 -12.67
C THR A 61 12.20 -6.63 -11.61
N THR A 62 12.69 -5.48 -12.06
CA THR A 62 12.90 -4.32 -11.21
C THR A 62 11.95 -3.24 -11.66
N VAL A 63 11.11 -2.76 -10.74
CA VAL A 63 10.07 -1.77 -11.04
C VAL A 63 10.43 -0.45 -10.37
N ILE A 64 10.44 0.62 -11.14
CA ILE A 64 10.54 2.00 -10.65
C ILE A 64 9.27 2.71 -11.06
N SER A 65 8.57 3.30 -10.09
CA SER A 65 7.37 4.09 -10.36
C SER A 65 7.64 5.56 -10.11
N SER A 66 7.02 6.45 -10.87
CA SER A 66 7.06 7.90 -10.64
C SER A 66 5.70 8.54 -10.85
N VAL A 67 5.46 9.64 -10.13
CA VAL A 67 4.28 10.48 -10.33
C VAL A 67 4.76 11.89 -10.63
N ASN A 68 4.35 12.43 -11.78
CA ASN A 68 4.78 13.74 -12.27
C ASN A 68 6.32 13.88 -12.27
N GLY A 69 7.02 12.81 -12.66
CA GLY A 69 8.49 12.74 -12.67
C GLY A 69 9.15 12.55 -11.30
N VAL A 70 8.39 12.53 -10.20
CA VAL A 70 8.91 12.25 -8.85
C VAL A 70 8.85 10.75 -8.61
N VAL A 71 10.03 10.12 -8.51
CA VAL A 71 10.12 8.69 -8.18
C VAL A 71 9.36 8.44 -6.89
N GLN A 72 8.37 7.56 -7.00
CA GLN A 72 7.72 6.95 -5.86
C GLN A 72 8.67 5.84 -5.44
N THR A 73 9.42 6.06 -4.36
CA THR A 73 10.01 4.90 -3.67
C THR A 73 8.84 4.02 -3.25
N PRO A 74 8.91 2.70 -3.47
CA PRO A 74 7.97 1.78 -2.85
C PRO A 74 7.91 2.06 -1.34
N PHE A 75 6.90 1.49 -0.67
CA PHE A 75 6.69 1.54 0.78
C PHE A 75 7.96 1.30 1.62
N VAL A 76 9.04 0.79 1.01
CA VAL A 76 10.39 0.77 1.55
C VAL A 76 11.42 1.19 0.49
N PRO A 77 12.44 1.98 0.82
CA PRO A 77 13.53 2.32 -0.11
C PRO A 77 14.34 1.06 -0.44
N GLY A 78 14.12 0.56 -1.65
CA GLY A 78 14.84 -0.53 -2.28
C GLY A 78 14.38 -0.66 -3.72
N LEU A 79 15.26 -1.16 -4.59
CA LEU A 79 14.79 -1.69 -5.87
C LEU A 79 14.00 -2.96 -5.53
N ASP A 80 12.67 -2.91 -5.63
CA ASP A 80 11.86 -4.11 -5.51
C ASP A 80 12.24 -5.02 -6.67
N THR A 81 13.06 -6.03 -6.37
CA THR A 81 13.23 -7.17 -7.24
C THR A 81 12.03 -8.07 -6.98
N SER A 82 11.18 -8.19 -7.99
CA SER A 82 10.09 -9.14 -7.97
C SER A 82 10.33 -10.27 -8.97
N VAL A 83 9.68 -11.40 -8.73
CA VAL A 83 9.56 -12.47 -9.71
C VAL A 83 8.13 -12.41 -10.24
N VAL A 84 7.99 -12.17 -11.55
CA VAL A 84 6.69 -12.20 -12.23
C VAL A 84 6.55 -13.54 -12.92
N ILE A 85 5.42 -14.18 -12.68
CA ILE A 85 5.05 -15.50 -13.21
C ILE A 85 3.74 -15.30 -13.95
N ASN A 86 3.73 -15.56 -15.26
CA ASN A 86 2.57 -15.32 -16.11
C ASN A 86 2.22 -16.60 -16.86
N ASP A 87 0.92 -16.91 -16.91
CA ASP A 87 0.36 -18.07 -17.59
C ASP A 87 -0.92 -17.65 -18.33
N ASP A 88 -0.77 -17.30 -19.61
CA ASP A 88 -1.86 -16.85 -20.48
C ASP A 88 -2.90 -17.94 -20.71
N ASP A 89 -2.47 -19.21 -20.78
CA ASP A 89 -3.35 -20.36 -21.01
C ASP A 89 -4.27 -20.59 -19.81
N ALA A 90 -3.73 -20.45 -18.60
CA ALA A 90 -4.51 -20.52 -17.35
C ALA A 90 -5.13 -19.17 -16.94
N GLN A 91 -4.92 -18.11 -17.73
CA GLN A 91 -5.35 -16.74 -17.45
C GLN A 91 -5.00 -16.26 -16.04
N ARG A 92 -3.74 -16.43 -15.65
CA ARG A 92 -3.27 -16.07 -14.30
C ARG A 92 -1.87 -15.48 -14.30
N ARG A 93 -1.62 -14.58 -13.35
CA ARG A 93 -0.33 -13.96 -13.10
C ARG A 93 -0.08 -13.86 -11.59
N ALA A 94 1.12 -14.18 -11.17
CA ALA A 94 1.59 -13.91 -9.82
C ALA A 94 2.80 -12.96 -9.86
N GLN A 95 2.89 -12.07 -8.89
CA GLN A 95 4.07 -11.23 -8.67
C GLN A 95 4.53 -11.39 -7.23
N VAL A 96 5.71 -12.00 -7.06
CA VAL A 96 6.33 -12.23 -5.75
C VAL A 96 7.37 -11.15 -5.51
N THR A 97 7.19 -10.38 -4.44
CA THR A 97 8.07 -9.27 -4.06
C THR A 97 8.61 -9.53 -2.65
N ARG A 98 9.89 -9.23 -2.45
CA ARG A 98 10.53 -9.27 -1.14
C ARG A 98 11.23 -7.95 -0.88
N THR A 99 10.79 -7.27 0.16
CA THR A 99 11.28 -5.94 0.47
C THR A 99 11.88 -5.94 1.87
N PHE A 100 13.15 -5.57 1.99
CA PHE A 100 13.85 -5.52 3.28
C PHE A 100 13.51 -4.20 3.99
N PHE A 101 13.15 -4.27 5.26
CA PHE A 101 12.89 -3.12 6.11
C PHE A 101 14.15 -2.70 6.90
N PRO A 102 14.91 -1.69 6.45
CA PRO A 102 16.13 -1.26 7.16
C PRO A 102 15.82 -0.63 8.53
N PHE A 103 14.57 -0.23 8.77
CA PHE A 103 14.08 0.35 10.01
C PHE A 103 13.42 -0.67 10.95
N ALA A 104 13.36 -1.96 10.59
CA ALA A 104 12.83 -2.99 11.48
C ALA A 104 13.66 -3.08 12.79
N PRO A 105 13.05 -3.55 13.91
CA PRO A 105 13.77 -3.77 15.15
C PRO A 105 15.07 -4.55 14.94
N LEU A 106 16.12 -4.19 15.66
CA LEU A 106 17.44 -4.82 15.51
C LEU A 106 17.38 -6.35 15.69
N GLU A 107 16.53 -6.82 16.60
CA GLU A 107 16.28 -8.24 16.86
C GLU A 107 15.61 -9.00 15.69
N PHE A 108 15.03 -8.29 14.71
CA PHE A 108 14.46 -8.90 13.51
C PHE A 108 15.50 -9.08 12.39
N GLU A 109 16.68 -8.47 12.51
CA GLU A 109 17.71 -8.51 11.47
C GLU A 109 18.17 -9.96 11.19
N GLY A 110 18.18 -10.33 9.91
CA GLY A 110 18.50 -11.70 9.47
C GLY A 110 17.37 -12.71 9.68
N THR A 111 16.22 -12.28 10.21
CA THR A 111 15.01 -13.12 10.33
C THR A 111 13.96 -12.75 9.26
N PRO A 112 12.96 -13.60 9.00
CA PRO A 112 11.85 -13.25 8.11
C PRO A 112 11.08 -11.98 8.49
N LEU A 113 11.11 -11.56 9.77
CA LEU A 113 10.43 -10.35 10.26
C LEU A 113 11.09 -9.05 9.78
N SER A 114 12.31 -9.10 9.23
CA SER A 114 12.95 -7.93 8.60
C SER A 114 12.53 -7.73 7.14
N TRP A 115 11.55 -8.50 6.66
CA TRP A 115 11.12 -8.51 5.27
C TRP A 115 9.59 -8.43 5.16
N LEU A 116 9.13 -7.64 4.19
CA LEU A 116 7.80 -7.78 3.61
C LEU A 116 7.87 -8.80 2.49
N ASN A 117 7.27 -9.97 2.70
CA ASN A 117 7.02 -10.91 1.62
C ASN A 117 5.60 -10.67 1.10
N MET A 118 5.49 -10.22 -0.15
CA MET A 118 4.21 -9.97 -0.78
C MET A 118 4.07 -10.83 -2.04
N THR A 119 2.95 -11.54 -2.16
CA THR A 119 2.55 -12.21 -3.40
C THR A 119 1.23 -11.64 -3.88
N GLN A 120 1.22 -11.02 -5.05
CA GLN A 120 -0.01 -10.59 -5.70
C GLN A 120 -0.47 -11.69 -6.65
N TYR A 121 -1.75 -12.04 -6.57
CA TYR A 121 -2.40 -13.02 -7.44
C TYR A 121 -3.43 -12.33 -8.31
N LEU A 122 -3.36 -12.54 -9.62
CA LEU A 122 -4.34 -12.10 -10.59
C LEU A 122 -4.79 -13.29 -11.41
N THR A 123 -6.09 -13.56 -11.46
CA THR A 123 -6.72 -14.59 -12.29
C THR A 123 -7.72 -13.95 -13.26
N ALA A 124 -8.39 -14.76 -14.07
CA ALA A 124 -9.46 -14.31 -14.96
C ALA A 124 -10.58 -13.55 -14.24
N ASP A 125 -10.84 -13.88 -12.97
CA ASP A 125 -12.02 -13.46 -12.21
C ASP A 125 -11.71 -12.89 -10.82
N TYR A 126 -10.43 -12.79 -10.45
CA TYR A 126 -10.04 -12.43 -9.10
C TYR A 126 -8.68 -11.74 -9.05
N TRP A 127 -8.56 -10.78 -8.14
CA TRP A 127 -7.30 -10.21 -7.72
C TRP A 127 -7.24 -10.19 -6.19
N GLY A 128 -6.08 -10.52 -5.63
CA GLY A 128 -5.82 -10.47 -4.20
C GLY A 128 -4.34 -10.47 -3.91
N MET A 129 -3.97 -10.23 -2.66
CA MET A 129 -2.58 -10.19 -2.25
C MET A 129 -2.35 -10.90 -0.93
N GLU A 130 -1.25 -11.61 -0.82
CA GLU A 130 -0.76 -12.18 0.42
C GLU A 130 0.41 -11.35 0.94
N MET A 131 0.38 -10.92 2.21
CA MET A 131 1.45 -10.18 2.87
C MET A 131 1.88 -10.92 4.13
N ASN A 132 3.09 -11.47 4.15
CA ASN A 132 3.62 -12.25 5.28
C ASN A 132 2.61 -13.32 5.81
N GLY A 133 1.88 -13.95 4.89
CA GLY A 133 0.86 -14.98 5.15
C GLY A 133 -0.57 -14.47 5.37
N GLU A 134 -0.78 -13.15 5.48
CA GLU A 134 -2.13 -12.56 5.55
C GLU A 134 -2.73 -12.40 4.16
N THR A 135 -3.99 -12.79 3.96
CA THR A 135 -4.63 -12.92 2.63
C THR A 135 -5.67 -11.84 2.36
N LEU A 136 -5.28 -10.73 1.73
CA LEU A 136 -6.17 -9.60 1.50
C LEU A 136 -6.98 -9.74 0.20
N ASP A 137 -8.32 -9.72 0.34
CA ASP A 137 -9.24 -9.63 -0.80
C ASP A 137 -9.05 -8.31 -1.55
N GLY A 138 -8.77 -8.44 -2.84
CA GLY A 138 -8.56 -7.32 -3.73
C GLY A 138 -9.77 -6.93 -4.57
N SER A 139 -10.90 -7.63 -4.43
CA SER A 139 -12.09 -7.49 -5.30
C SER A 139 -12.68 -6.08 -5.40
N ILE A 140 -12.34 -5.18 -4.47
CA ILE A 140 -12.66 -3.75 -4.55
C ILE A 140 -12.02 -3.04 -5.76
N TYR A 141 -10.97 -3.62 -6.32
CA TYR A 141 -10.36 -3.22 -7.59
C TYR A 141 -10.73 -4.28 -8.63
N PRO A 142 -11.58 -3.95 -9.63
CA PRO A 142 -12.02 -4.90 -10.63
C PRO A 142 -10.91 -5.16 -11.64
N GLN A 143 -9.84 -5.82 -11.18
CA GLN A 143 -8.76 -6.27 -12.03
C GLN A 143 -9.08 -7.66 -12.54
N VAL A 144 -8.98 -7.82 -13.85
CA VAL A 144 -9.07 -9.11 -14.52
C VAL A 144 -7.74 -9.39 -15.19
N PHE A 145 -7.42 -10.67 -15.33
CA PHE A 145 -6.21 -11.06 -16.02
C PHE A 145 -6.16 -10.51 -17.45
N HIS A 146 -5.03 -9.88 -17.76
CA HIS A 146 -4.60 -9.57 -19.10
C HIS A 146 -3.16 -10.04 -19.26
N SER A 147 -2.87 -10.73 -20.36
CA SER A 147 -1.49 -11.07 -20.71
C SER A 147 -0.66 -9.79 -20.81
N GLN A 148 0.45 -9.74 -20.09
CA GLN A 148 1.32 -8.54 -19.97
C GLN A 148 1.67 -7.95 -21.34
N PHE A 149 1.89 -8.81 -22.33
CA PHE A 149 2.34 -8.42 -23.67
C PHE A 149 1.24 -8.54 -24.75
N SER A 150 -0.03 -8.72 -24.36
CA SER A 150 -1.15 -8.84 -25.32
C SER A 150 -1.27 -7.63 -26.25
N TRP A 151 -0.95 -6.44 -25.76
CA TRP A 151 -0.98 -5.18 -26.52
C TRP A 151 0.03 -5.12 -27.68
N MET A 152 1.03 -6.01 -27.69
CA MET A 152 2.04 -6.06 -28.75
C MET A 152 1.45 -6.36 -30.14
N GLN A 153 0.25 -6.93 -30.20
CA GLN A 153 -0.47 -7.14 -31.46
C GLN A 153 -0.95 -5.82 -32.11
N ALA A 154 -1.15 -4.78 -31.30
CA ALA A 154 -1.52 -3.43 -31.73
C ALA A 154 -0.31 -2.48 -31.81
N ALA A 155 0.83 -2.86 -31.24
CA ALA A 155 2.02 -2.02 -31.19
C ALA A 155 2.63 -1.75 -32.59
N ARG A 156 3.28 -0.59 -32.68
CA ARG A 156 4.07 -0.14 -33.84
C ARG A 156 5.54 -0.20 -33.52
N TYR A 157 6.35 -0.54 -34.53
CA TYR A 157 7.80 -0.43 -34.42
C TYR A 157 8.19 1.06 -34.30
N ALA A 158 8.98 1.38 -33.29
CA ALA A 158 9.43 2.73 -32.97
C ALA A 158 10.92 2.95 -33.26
N GLY A 159 11.62 1.93 -33.78
CA GLY A 159 13.05 1.98 -34.11
C GLY A 159 13.89 1.02 -33.27
N SER A 160 15.21 1.17 -33.36
CA SER A 160 16.16 0.42 -32.54
C SER A 160 16.76 1.31 -31.46
N ALA A 161 17.11 0.71 -30.32
CA ALA A 161 17.82 1.36 -29.23
C ALA A 161 18.89 0.42 -28.65
N THR A 162 19.67 0.93 -27.70
CA THR A 162 20.62 0.13 -26.91
C THR A 162 20.32 0.33 -25.44
N LEU A 163 20.09 -0.77 -24.71
CA LEU A 163 19.94 -0.76 -23.26
C LEU A 163 21.10 -1.55 -22.63
N ASN A 164 21.91 -0.91 -21.80
CA ASN A 164 23.08 -1.51 -21.15
C ASN A 164 24.00 -2.28 -22.12
N GLY A 165 24.26 -1.70 -23.30
CA GLY A 165 25.09 -2.31 -24.34
C GLY A 165 24.40 -3.39 -25.20
N THR A 166 23.16 -3.75 -24.89
CA THR A 166 22.36 -4.72 -25.65
C THR A 166 21.50 -4.01 -26.69
N ALA A 167 21.67 -4.37 -27.96
CA ALA A 167 20.83 -3.85 -29.04
C ALA A 167 19.40 -4.40 -28.93
N ALA A 168 18.42 -3.51 -29.05
CA ALA A 168 17.01 -3.80 -28.86
C ALA A 168 16.15 -3.15 -29.95
N ASP A 169 15.04 -3.80 -30.27
CA ASP A 169 13.94 -3.26 -31.05
C ASP A 169 12.91 -2.65 -30.10
N VAL A 170 12.47 -1.43 -30.42
CA VAL A 170 11.53 -0.66 -29.61
C VAL A 170 10.15 -0.74 -30.25
N TRP A 171 9.17 -1.11 -29.44
CA TRP A 171 7.76 -1.17 -29.82
C TRP A 171 6.97 -0.22 -28.96
N SER A 172 5.99 0.46 -29.53
CA SER A 172 5.16 1.42 -28.78
C SER A 172 3.69 1.32 -29.16
N LEU A 173 2.84 1.61 -28.18
CA LEU A 173 1.42 1.79 -28.36
C LEU A 173 0.98 3.02 -27.57
N GLY A 174 0.41 4.00 -28.26
CA GLY A 174 -0.19 5.17 -27.63
C GLY A 174 -1.71 5.08 -27.67
N SER A 175 -2.33 5.43 -26.56
CA SER A 175 -3.78 5.58 -26.42
C SER A 175 -4.09 6.92 -25.73
N PRO A 176 -5.33 7.42 -25.77
CA PRO A 176 -5.69 8.66 -25.07
C PRO A 176 -5.41 8.65 -23.56
N GLY A 177 -5.39 7.48 -22.92
CA GLY A 177 -5.18 7.34 -21.47
C GLY A 177 -3.79 6.84 -21.06
N ALA A 178 -3.05 6.21 -21.96
CA ALA A 178 -1.77 5.60 -21.65
C ALA A 178 -0.84 5.46 -22.87
N ASN A 179 0.47 5.52 -22.61
CA ASN A 179 1.53 5.19 -23.56
C ASN A 179 2.32 4.00 -23.03
N LEU A 180 2.50 3.00 -23.89
CA LEU A 180 3.23 1.77 -23.62
C LEU A 180 4.44 1.70 -24.54
N THR A 181 5.60 1.36 -24.00
CA THR A 181 6.82 1.12 -24.75
C THR A 181 7.47 -0.17 -24.26
N LEU A 182 7.90 -1.04 -25.17
CA LEU A 182 8.62 -2.27 -24.88
C LEU A 182 9.90 -2.33 -25.70
N MET A 183 11.02 -2.58 -25.04
CA MET A 183 12.30 -2.92 -25.67
C MET A 183 12.49 -4.44 -25.63
N VAL A 184 12.71 -5.03 -26.79
CA VAL A 184 12.98 -6.47 -26.94
C VAL A 184 14.32 -6.70 -27.61
N THR A 185 15.04 -7.75 -27.24
CA THR A 185 16.22 -8.18 -28.01
C THR A 185 15.80 -8.61 -29.42
N ARG A 186 16.76 -8.71 -30.33
CA ARG A 186 16.53 -9.31 -31.66
C ARG A 186 16.05 -10.78 -31.60
N SER A 187 16.28 -11.47 -30.48
CA SER A 187 15.78 -12.82 -30.23
C SER A 187 14.39 -12.84 -29.58
N GLY A 188 13.75 -11.68 -29.39
CA GLY A 188 12.41 -11.55 -28.83
C GLY A 188 12.32 -11.56 -27.30
N LEU A 189 13.43 -11.40 -26.57
CA LEU A 189 13.41 -11.36 -25.11
C LEU A 189 13.07 -9.94 -24.63
N PRO A 190 12.11 -9.75 -23.71
CA PRO A 190 11.82 -8.43 -23.17
C PRO A 190 12.99 -7.98 -22.28
N LEU A 191 13.38 -6.71 -22.43
CA LEU A 191 14.44 -6.08 -21.63
C LEU A 191 13.88 -4.99 -20.72
N PHE A 192 12.96 -4.18 -21.25
CA PHE A 192 12.45 -3.01 -20.57
C PHE A 192 11.05 -2.67 -21.05
N GLU A 193 10.16 -2.35 -20.13
CA GLU A 193 8.83 -1.83 -20.39
C GLU A 193 8.65 -0.49 -19.68
N HIS A 194 8.07 0.47 -20.40
CA HIS A 194 7.65 1.74 -19.84
C HIS A 194 6.16 1.93 -20.08
N ILE A 195 5.43 2.21 -19.01
CA ILE A 195 4.00 2.53 -19.01
C ILE A 195 3.85 3.94 -18.46
N SER A 196 3.21 4.84 -19.20
CA SER A 196 2.87 6.19 -18.75
C SER A 196 1.38 6.42 -18.90
N SER A 197 0.70 6.78 -17.81
CA SER A 197 -0.75 6.87 -17.74
C SER A 197 -1.18 8.17 -17.09
N VAL A 198 -2.27 8.79 -17.57
CA VAL A 198 -2.76 10.06 -17.05
C VAL A 198 -3.98 9.84 -16.16
N TYR A 199 -3.91 10.33 -14.92
CA TYR A 199 -4.97 10.19 -13.93
C TYR A 199 -5.58 11.52 -13.52
N PRO A 200 -6.92 11.67 -13.64
CA PRO A 200 -7.62 12.82 -13.10
C PRO A 200 -7.32 12.99 -11.60
N GLY A 201 -6.82 14.16 -11.22
CA GLY A 201 -6.54 14.52 -9.82
C GLY A 201 -5.21 13.99 -9.24
N VAL A 202 -4.50 13.11 -9.94
CA VAL A 202 -3.17 12.62 -9.51
C VAL A 202 -2.05 13.11 -10.42
N GLY A 203 -2.26 13.11 -11.73
CA GLY A 203 -1.27 13.53 -12.72
C GLY A 203 -0.76 12.37 -13.57
N ILE A 204 0.48 12.48 -14.05
CA ILE A 204 1.11 11.46 -14.90
C ILE A 204 1.76 10.43 -13.98
N TYR A 205 1.33 9.18 -14.09
CA TYR A 205 1.92 8.05 -13.40
C TYR A 205 2.74 7.25 -14.40
N GLU A 206 3.98 6.92 -14.04
CA GLU A 206 4.90 6.20 -14.91
C GLU A 206 5.46 4.99 -14.18
N THR A 207 5.56 3.87 -14.89
CA THR A 207 6.23 2.65 -14.43
C THR A 207 7.31 2.29 -15.43
N ASN A 208 8.52 2.08 -14.91
CA ASN A 208 9.67 1.55 -15.64
C ASN A 208 10.00 0.16 -15.09
N THR A 209 9.75 -0.87 -15.89
CA THR A 209 10.01 -2.28 -15.54
C THR A 209 11.20 -2.79 -16.34
N THR A 210 12.29 -3.14 -15.66
CA THR A 210 13.42 -3.85 -16.29
C THR A 210 13.26 -5.34 -16.09
N PHE A 211 13.43 -6.14 -17.14
CA PHE A 211 13.33 -7.60 -17.09
C PHE A 211 14.72 -8.25 -17.11
N SER A 212 14.90 -9.29 -16.31
CA SER A 212 16.07 -10.16 -16.32
C SER A 212 15.65 -11.61 -16.07
N GLY A 213 16.52 -12.55 -16.44
CA GLY A 213 16.24 -13.98 -16.23
C GLY A 213 14.95 -14.47 -16.87
N PHE A 214 14.55 -13.91 -18.02
CA PHE A 214 13.32 -14.31 -18.71
C PHE A 214 13.43 -15.75 -19.21
N THR A 215 12.53 -16.63 -18.75
CA THR A 215 12.48 -18.04 -19.15
C THR A 215 11.10 -18.41 -19.65
N ALA A 216 11.04 -19.18 -20.73
CA ALA A 216 9.81 -19.84 -21.16
C ALA A 216 9.44 -20.97 -20.18
N GLY A 217 8.14 -21.12 -19.91
CA GLY A 217 7.64 -21.90 -18.79
C GLY A 217 7.60 -21.06 -17.51
N ALA A 218 6.69 -21.41 -16.61
CA ALA A 218 6.56 -20.78 -15.31
C ALA A 218 6.69 -21.84 -14.22
N ASP A 219 7.35 -21.45 -13.14
CA ASP A 219 7.29 -22.19 -11.90
C ASP A 219 5.89 -22.04 -11.30
N ASP A 220 5.12 -23.14 -11.31
CA ASP A 220 3.78 -23.16 -10.75
C ASP A 220 3.78 -23.20 -9.22
N SER A 221 4.94 -23.35 -8.56
CA SER A 221 5.04 -23.46 -7.10
C SER A 221 4.45 -22.27 -6.34
N VAL A 222 4.42 -21.07 -6.94
CA VAL A 222 3.76 -19.89 -6.36
C VAL A 222 2.25 -20.09 -6.18
N TRP A 223 1.64 -20.98 -6.97
CA TRP A 223 0.22 -21.30 -6.90
C TRP A 223 -0.07 -22.46 -5.96
N ASP A 224 0.95 -23.11 -5.39
CA ASP A 224 0.75 -24.21 -4.44
C ASP A 224 0.08 -23.66 -3.17
N GLY A 225 -1.13 -24.12 -2.90
CA GLY A 225 -1.93 -23.66 -1.75
C GLY A 225 -2.72 -22.38 -1.99
N TYR A 226 -2.64 -21.77 -3.17
CA TYR A 226 -3.51 -20.65 -3.54
C TYR A 226 -4.98 -21.09 -3.54
N ASP A 227 -5.80 -20.42 -2.74
CA ASP A 227 -7.25 -20.60 -2.70
C ASP A 227 -7.95 -19.24 -2.55
N ALA A 228 -8.60 -18.77 -3.62
CA ALA A 228 -9.35 -17.52 -3.63
C ALA A 228 -10.45 -17.45 -2.54
N ALA A 229 -10.95 -18.59 -2.06
CA ALA A 229 -11.93 -18.63 -1.00
C ALA A 229 -11.37 -18.15 0.34
N VAL A 230 -10.08 -18.37 0.60
CA VAL A 230 -9.41 -17.93 1.84
C VAL A 230 -9.33 -16.40 1.90
N PHE A 231 -9.00 -15.75 0.78
CA PHE A 231 -8.97 -14.28 0.74
C PHE A 231 -10.36 -13.66 0.96
N LYS A 232 -11.42 -14.26 0.38
CA LYS A 232 -12.80 -13.80 0.54
C LYS A 232 -13.41 -14.13 1.90
N LYS A 233 -12.79 -15.03 2.65
CA LYS A 233 -13.22 -15.49 3.99
C LYS A 233 -11.98 -15.69 4.87
N PRO A 234 -11.30 -14.59 5.20
CA PRO A 234 -10.04 -14.65 5.90
C PRO A 234 -10.22 -15.33 7.27
N PRO A 235 -9.20 -16.06 7.76
CA PRO A 235 -9.26 -16.67 9.07
C PRO A 235 -9.37 -15.58 10.15
N VAL A 236 -10.26 -15.81 11.12
CA VAL A 236 -10.34 -15.04 12.35
C VAL A 236 -9.48 -15.74 13.39
N CYS A 237 -8.83 -14.96 14.26
CA CYS A 237 -7.99 -15.54 15.30
C CYS A 237 -8.80 -16.50 16.21
N PRO A 238 -8.19 -17.63 16.64
CA PRO A 238 -8.87 -18.60 17.49
C PRO A 238 -9.40 -17.96 18.76
N LEU A 239 -10.59 -18.40 19.19
CA LEU A 239 -11.12 -18.01 20.48
C LEU A 239 -10.26 -18.59 21.62
N PRO A 240 -9.99 -17.82 22.68
CA PRO A 240 -9.47 -18.38 23.92
C PRO A 240 -10.36 -19.51 24.45
N ALA A 241 -9.76 -20.48 25.16
CA ALA A 241 -10.49 -21.61 25.72
C ALA A 241 -11.62 -21.18 26.69
N ASP A 242 -11.44 -20.03 27.34
CA ASP A 242 -12.40 -19.44 28.29
C ASP A 242 -13.53 -18.65 27.59
N GLY A 243 -13.58 -18.65 26.26
CA GLY A 243 -14.61 -18.00 25.47
C GLY A 243 -14.24 -16.60 24.97
N LEU A 244 -15.26 -15.79 24.67
CA LEU A 244 -15.07 -14.40 24.23
C LEU A 244 -14.53 -13.56 25.39
N PRO A 245 -13.39 -12.87 25.22
CA PRO A 245 -12.89 -11.98 26.26
C PRO A 245 -13.86 -10.83 26.54
N ALA A 246 -13.80 -10.29 27.75
CA ALA A 246 -14.52 -9.07 28.09
C ALA A 246 -14.08 -7.91 27.18
N PRO A 247 -14.99 -7.01 26.79
CA PRO A 247 -14.63 -5.78 26.09
C PRO A 247 -13.58 -4.99 26.86
N LEU A 248 -12.66 -4.36 26.14
CA LEU A 248 -11.65 -3.47 26.69
C LEU A 248 -11.65 -2.13 25.94
N ASN A 249 -11.08 -1.11 26.59
CA ASN A 249 -10.88 0.19 25.99
C ASN A 249 -9.42 0.32 25.54
N LYS A 250 -9.21 0.73 24.29
CA LYS A 250 -7.90 1.16 23.75
C LYS A 250 -7.96 2.58 23.24
N THR A 251 -6.80 3.24 23.22
CA THR A 251 -6.64 4.51 22.51
C THR A 251 -6.06 4.22 21.14
N PHE A 252 -6.77 4.64 20.09
CA PHE A 252 -6.31 4.57 18.71
C PHE A 252 -6.06 5.95 18.15
N TYR A 253 -5.14 6.03 17.21
CA TYR A 253 -4.75 7.24 16.52
C TYR A 253 -4.98 7.07 15.02
N ILE A 254 -5.26 8.18 14.35
CA ILE A 254 -5.44 8.22 12.89
C ILE A 254 -5.01 9.59 12.38
N PHE A 255 -4.24 9.56 11.30
CA PHE A 255 -3.84 10.72 10.51
C PHE A 255 -4.84 10.93 9.37
N HIS A 256 -5.45 12.11 9.26
CA HIS A 256 -6.57 12.31 8.34
C HIS A 256 -6.74 13.76 7.83
N PRO A 257 -7.50 13.97 6.73
CA PRO A 257 -7.87 15.30 6.25
C PRO A 257 -8.78 16.03 7.22
N LYS A 258 -8.77 17.37 7.19
CA LYS A 258 -9.57 18.21 8.10
C LYS A 258 -11.07 17.88 8.11
N ALA A 259 -11.58 17.44 6.97
CA ALA A 259 -13.01 17.18 6.76
C ALA A 259 -13.46 15.75 7.12
N ASN A 260 -12.56 14.84 7.51
CA ASN A 260 -12.92 13.45 7.74
C ASN A 260 -12.66 12.99 9.18
N PHE A 261 -13.72 12.68 9.91
CA PHE A 261 -13.65 12.11 11.26
C PHE A 261 -14.32 10.74 11.35
N ASN A 262 -14.69 10.14 10.23
CA ASN A 262 -15.29 8.82 10.21
C ASN A 262 -14.19 7.76 10.20
N ILE A 263 -13.97 7.11 11.35
CA ILE A 263 -12.99 6.02 11.50
C ILE A 263 -13.52 4.64 11.08
N THR A 264 -14.77 4.56 10.61
CA THR A 264 -15.31 3.31 10.07
C THR A 264 -14.64 3.00 8.73
N MET A 265 -14.18 1.76 8.57
CA MET A 265 -13.40 1.29 7.43
C MET A 265 -12.13 2.13 7.25
N GLN A 266 -11.39 2.41 8.32
CA GLN A 266 -10.11 3.14 8.25
C GLN A 266 -9.02 2.33 8.96
N ASP A 267 -7.78 2.63 8.61
CA ASP A 267 -6.57 2.17 9.30
C ASP A 267 -6.30 3.07 10.51
N LEU A 268 -6.00 2.47 11.65
CA LEU A 268 -5.65 3.16 12.89
C LEU A 268 -4.49 2.44 13.58
N GLY A 269 -3.65 3.18 14.28
CA GLY A 269 -2.59 2.61 15.12
C GLY A 269 -2.85 2.80 16.62
N ASP A 270 -2.18 2.01 17.45
CA ASP A 270 -1.76 2.55 18.74
C ASP A 270 -0.63 3.57 18.55
N ALA A 271 -0.16 4.19 19.65
CA ALA A 271 0.85 5.23 19.54
C ALA A 271 2.12 4.70 18.85
N GLN A 272 2.61 3.53 19.26
CA GLN A 272 3.84 2.95 18.72
C GLN A 272 3.67 2.54 17.24
N GLY A 273 2.51 2.00 16.86
CA GLY A 273 2.25 1.55 15.51
C GLY A 273 2.16 2.71 14.51
N ASP A 274 1.45 3.78 14.87
CA ASP A 274 1.40 5.01 14.07
C ASP A 274 2.76 5.72 14.04
N VAL A 275 3.53 5.68 15.14
CA VAL A 275 4.88 6.25 15.18
C VAL A 275 5.81 5.50 14.23
N LEU A 276 5.75 4.16 14.16
CA LEU A 276 6.55 3.37 13.23
C LEU A 276 6.28 3.79 11.79
N PHE A 277 5.01 3.89 11.41
CA PHE A 277 4.59 4.34 10.09
C PHE A 277 5.20 5.71 9.73
N VAL A 278 4.97 6.70 10.58
CA VAL A 278 5.39 8.07 10.27
C VAL A 278 6.91 8.23 10.35
N CYS A 279 7.57 7.52 11.26
CA CYS A 279 9.03 7.52 11.32
C CYS A 279 9.65 6.81 10.12
N SER A 280 9.04 5.75 9.58
CA SER A 280 9.52 5.12 8.34
C SER A 280 9.43 6.11 7.18
N ASP A 281 8.34 6.88 7.07
CA ASP A 281 8.23 7.93 6.06
C ASP A 281 9.31 9.03 6.21
N VAL A 282 9.56 9.49 7.45
CA VAL A 282 10.61 10.47 7.75
C VAL A 282 12.00 9.95 7.34
N LEU A 283 12.33 8.70 7.68
CA LEU A 283 13.65 8.11 7.39
C LEU A 283 13.86 7.85 5.91
N THR A 284 12.79 7.52 5.21
CA THR A 284 12.81 7.17 3.78
C THR A 284 12.54 8.39 2.89
N ASN A 285 12.32 9.55 3.50
CA ASN A 285 11.93 10.80 2.85
C ASN A 285 10.69 10.61 1.95
N GLN A 286 9.76 9.77 2.39
CA GLN A 286 8.47 9.58 1.75
C GLN A 286 7.48 10.65 2.25
N SER A 287 6.80 11.27 1.29
CA SER A 287 5.81 12.33 1.53
C SER A 287 4.37 11.82 1.63
N THR A 288 4.18 10.51 1.53
CA THR A 288 2.91 9.76 1.69
C THR A 288 2.13 10.12 2.94
N SER A 289 2.85 10.56 3.95
CA SER A 289 2.39 10.67 5.33
C SER A 289 2.61 12.07 5.92
N VAL A 290 3.51 12.84 5.29
CA VAL A 290 3.89 14.18 5.72
C VAL A 290 3.26 15.26 4.82
N ASP A 291 2.75 14.92 3.63
CA ASP A 291 2.19 15.92 2.69
C ASP A 291 0.69 15.80 2.36
N SER A 292 0.03 16.95 2.48
CA SER A 292 -1.30 17.37 1.99
C SER A 292 -2.57 16.68 2.51
N HIS A 293 -2.57 15.41 2.90
CA HIS A 293 -3.79 14.72 3.37
C HIS A 293 -3.87 14.50 4.88
N TYR A 294 -2.75 14.32 5.56
CA TYR A 294 -2.72 14.10 7.02
C TYR A 294 -2.58 15.40 7.79
N GLN A 295 -3.52 16.30 7.52
CA GLN A 295 -3.52 17.63 8.11
C GLN A 295 -3.77 17.58 9.61
N TRP A 296 -4.60 16.64 10.07
CA TRP A 296 -4.98 16.48 11.46
C TRP A 296 -4.71 15.06 11.95
N ILE A 297 -4.52 14.94 13.26
CA ILE A 297 -4.33 13.66 13.95
C ILE A 297 -5.38 13.57 15.06
N SER A 298 -6.17 12.51 15.09
CA SER A 298 -7.20 12.31 16.12
C SER A 298 -6.92 11.09 16.97
N ALA A 299 -7.00 11.26 18.29
CA ALA A 299 -7.05 10.19 19.27
C ALA A 299 -8.51 9.80 19.55
N TRP A 300 -8.76 8.50 19.59
CA TRP A 300 -10.07 7.89 19.83
C TRP A 300 -9.98 6.89 20.97
N SER A 301 -10.95 6.93 21.89
CA SER A 301 -11.16 5.86 22.85
C SER A 301 -12.12 4.85 22.23
N VAL A 302 -11.63 3.65 21.98
CA VAL A 302 -12.36 2.56 21.32
C VAL A 302 -12.60 1.45 22.32
N GLU A 303 -13.87 1.21 22.62
CA GLU A 303 -14.31 0.01 23.34
C GLU A 303 -14.48 -1.10 22.31
N LEU A 304 -13.84 -2.24 22.50
CA LEU A 304 -13.85 -3.36 21.55
C LEU A 304 -13.78 -4.72 22.23
N VAL A 305 -14.23 -5.75 21.53
CA VAL A 305 -13.98 -7.15 21.89
C VAL A 305 -12.59 -7.53 21.37
N PRO A 306 -11.62 -7.94 22.21
CA PRO A 306 -10.27 -8.28 21.77
C PRO A 306 -10.22 -9.69 21.17
N ARG A 307 -11.02 -9.87 20.11
CA ARG A 307 -10.99 -11.00 19.19
C ARG A 307 -10.74 -10.43 17.80
N TRP A 308 -9.60 -10.80 17.23
CA TRP A 308 -9.08 -10.16 16.04
C TRP A 308 -9.53 -10.88 14.77
N GLY A 309 -10.06 -10.09 13.83
CA GLY A 309 -10.25 -10.49 12.44
C GLY A 309 -9.01 -10.19 11.61
N GLN A 310 -9.11 -10.40 10.30
CA GLN A 310 -8.08 -9.94 9.36
C GLN A 310 -7.98 -8.41 9.41
N TYR A 311 -6.75 -7.89 9.37
CA TYR A 311 -6.57 -6.48 9.13
C TYR A 311 -6.92 -6.17 7.67
N GLN A 312 -7.77 -5.17 7.49
CA GLN A 312 -8.07 -4.63 6.19
C GLN A 312 -7.23 -3.38 5.96
N ASN A 313 -6.47 -3.33 4.87
CA ASN A 313 -5.70 -2.14 4.49
C ASN A 313 -6.65 -1.10 3.85
N CYS A 314 -7.21 -0.25 4.70
CA CYS A 314 -8.29 0.68 4.46
C CYS A 314 -7.80 2.09 4.18
N ASN A 315 -7.51 2.33 2.91
CA ASN A 315 -6.96 3.60 2.51
C ASN A 315 -8.00 4.56 1.89
N GLY A 316 -7.77 5.86 2.09
CA GLY A 316 -8.43 6.93 1.38
C GLY A 316 -9.68 7.48 2.07
N TYR A 317 -10.20 8.57 1.50
CA TYR A 317 -11.29 9.35 2.07
C TYR A 317 -12.27 9.76 0.94
N PRO A 318 -13.33 8.99 0.65
CA PRO A 318 -13.87 7.86 1.40
C PRO A 318 -12.99 6.60 1.32
N PRO A 319 -13.09 5.70 2.32
CA PRO A 319 -12.23 4.54 2.40
C PRO A 319 -12.52 3.49 1.34
N LYS A 320 -11.45 2.81 0.92
CA LYS A 320 -11.47 1.55 0.18
C LYS A 320 -10.51 0.58 0.85
N CYS A 321 -11.01 -0.59 1.18
CA CYS A 321 -10.28 -1.57 1.99
C CYS A 321 -9.90 -2.80 1.18
N LEU A 322 -8.63 -3.18 1.24
CA LEU A 322 -8.17 -4.52 0.86
C LEU A 322 -8.44 -5.46 2.04
N GLY A 323 -9.02 -6.63 1.78
CA GLY A 323 -9.43 -7.57 2.83
C GLY A 323 -10.95 -7.72 2.94
N ALA A 324 -11.40 -8.87 3.45
CA ALA A 324 -12.82 -9.25 3.42
C ALA A 324 -13.48 -9.38 4.81
N GLU A 325 -12.74 -9.15 5.91
CA GLU A 325 -13.35 -9.07 7.24
C GLU A 325 -14.36 -7.92 7.30
N ASN A 326 -15.54 -8.12 7.88
CA ASN A 326 -16.58 -7.07 7.95
C ASN A 326 -17.21 -6.97 9.34
N PHE A 327 -16.73 -7.73 10.32
CA PHE A 327 -17.34 -7.80 11.64
C PHE A 327 -16.33 -7.64 12.76
N TRP A 328 -15.26 -8.43 12.80
CA TRP A 328 -14.25 -8.33 13.86
C TRP A 328 -13.30 -7.17 13.61
N VAL A 329 -12.82 -6.52 14.67
CA VAL A 329 -11.74 -5.53 14.53
C VAL A 329 -10.53 -6.24 13.94
N GLY A 330 -10.02 -5.74 12.82
CA GLY A 330 -8.80 -6.25 12.22
C GLY A 330 -7.59 -5.86 13.04
N HIS A 331 -6.54 -6.66 12.99
CA HIS A 331 -5.33 -6.46 13.78
C HIS A 331 -4.14 -6.91 12.96
N GLU A 332 -3.08 -6.11 12.93
CA GLU A 332 -1.78 -6.52 12.38
C GLU A 332 -0.65 -5.75 13.06
N ALA A 333 0.58 -6.21 12.87
CA ALA A 333 1.74 -5.38 13.10
C ALA A 333 1.86 -4.36 11.94
N PRO A 334 2.30 -3.11 12.20
CA PRO A 334 2.56 -2.14 11.14
C PRO A 334 3.43 -2.73 10.03
N ASP A 335 3.07 -2.41 8.78
CA ASP A 335 3.74 -2.89 7.57
C ASP A 335 3.83 -4.43 7.48
N ALA A 336 2.91 -5.15 8.14
CA ALA A 336 2.93 -6.61 8.30
C ALA A 336 4.25 -7.16 8.90
N LEU A 337 4.93 -6.38 9.76
CA LEU A 337 6.19 -6.75 10.43
C LEU A 337 6.05 -7.85 11.50
N GLY A 338 4.87 -8.47 11.65
CA GLY A 338 4.60 -9.56 12.57
C GLY A 338 4.47 -10.91 11.86
N LEU A 339 4.67 -12.01 12.59
CA LEU A 339 4.42 -13.36 12.10
C LEU A 339 3.80 -14.24 13.19
N PRO A 340 2.95 -15.22 12.81
CA PRO A 340 2.45 -15.48 11.44
C PRO A 340 1.38 -14.46 11.02
N MET A 341 1.08 -14.40 9.71
CA MET A 341 -0.02 -13.60 9.13
C MET A 341 0.05 -12.12 9.55
N GLY A 342 1.17 -11.46 9.27
CA GLY A 342 1.35 -10.05 9.62
C GLY A 342 1.35 -9.72 11.12
N GLY A 343 1.24 -10.71 12.01
CA GLY A 343 1.08 -10.50 13.46
C GLY A 343 -0.38 -10.46 13.92
N GLN A 344 -1.33 -10.84 13.06
CA GLN A 344 -2.78 -10.71 13.29
C GLN A 344 -3.25 -11.30 14.63
N CYS A 345 -2.72 -12.47 15.00
CA CYS A 345 -3.18 -13.22 16.17
C CYS A 345 -2.25 -13.19 17.38
N ILE A 346 -1.25 -12.32 17.38
CA ILE A 346 -0.30 -12.14 18.49
C ILE A 346 -0.19 -10.66 18.85
N SER A 347 0.45 -10.33 19.97
CA SER A 347 0.80 -8.93 20.24
C SER A 347 2.14 -8.60 19.60
N ASN A 348 2.24 -7.41 19.02
CA ASN A 348 3.36 -6.90 18.26
C ASN A 348 4.13 -5.80 19.03
N ALA A 349 4.39 -6.03 20.32
CA ALA A 349 4.99 -5.06 21.26
C ALA A 349 6.31 -4.38 20.80
N LYS A 350 7.00 -4.91 19.79
CA LYS A 350 8.25 -4.37 19.25
C LYS A 350 8.05 -3.36 18.12
N VAL A 351 6.88 -3.32 17.54
CA VAL A 351 6.54 -2.47 16.39
C VAL A 351 5.25 -1.69 16.61
N GLY A 352 4.49 -2.01 17.66
CA GLY A 352 3.17 -1.45 17.90
C GLY A 352 2.10 -2.24 17.17
N GLU A 353 0.87 -1.76 17.23
CA GLU A 353 -0.29 -2.48 16.68
C GLU A 353 -1.06 -1.57 15.72
N TRP A 354 -1.48 -2.12 14.58
CA TRP A 354 -2.45 -1.52 13.67
C TRP A 354 -3.79 -2.24 13.74
N TYR A 355 -4.84 -1.48 13.47
CA TYR A 355 -6.23 -1.90 13.56
C TYR A 355 -7.02 -1.36 12.38
N SER A 356 -7.95 -2.17 11.89
CA SER A 356 -8.99 -1.72 10.97
C SER A 356 -10.34 -1.91 11.64
N LEU A 357 -11.27 -0.99 11.39
CA LEU A 357 -12.58 -0.94 12.06
C LEU A 357 -13.72 -1.20 11.07
N PRO A 358 -14.11 -2.46 10.85
CA PRO A 358 -15.08 -2.76 9.79
C PRO A 358 -16.47 -2.23 10.12
N ALA A 359 -17.20 -1.86 9.06
CA ALA A 359 -18.52 -1.25 9.19
C ALA A 359 -19.54 -2.17 9.88
N GLY A 360 -19.54 -3.47 9.56
CA GLY A 360 -20.48 -4.42 10.17
C GLY A 360 -20.20 -4.72 11.65
N GLY A 361 -19.01 -4.37 12.16
CA GLY A 361 -18.66 -4.51 13.58
C GLY A 361 -19.07 -3.33 14.47
N LYS A 362 -19.50 -2.21 13.87
CA LYS A 362 -19.76 -0.97 14.61
C LYS A 362 -21.05 -1.04 15.42
N CYS A 363 -20.99 -0.71 16.72
CA CYS A 363 -22.19 -0.59 17.54
C CYS A 363 -23.03 0.63 17.14
N VAL A 364 -24.35 0.46 17.19
CA VAL A 364 -25.34 1.52 16.91
C VAL A 364 -26.16 1.81 18.16
N GLY A 365 -26.42 3.08 18.43
CA GLY A 365 -27.23 3.52 19.57
C GLY A 365 -26.60 3.11 20.91
N ALA A 366 -27.36 2.37 21.72
CA ALA A 366 -26.93 1.97 23.06
C ALA A 366 -26.22 0.60 23.12
N ALA A 367 -26.11 -0.12 22.00
CA ALA A 367 -25.43 -1.42 21.94
C ALA A 367 -23.97 -1.31 22.41
N ARG A 368 -23.49 -2.38 23.06
CA ARG A 368 -22.10 -2.46 23.51
C ARG A 368 -21.36 -3.62 22.86
N PRO A 369 -20.03 -3.47 22.64
CA PRO A 369 -19.20 -4.59 22.26
C PRO A 369 -19.38 -5.76 23.24
N GLY A 370 -19.42 -6.99 22.73
CA GLY A 370 -19.60 -8.19 23.56
C GLY A 370 -21.05 -8.64 23.75
N ASP A 371 -22.05 -7.80 23.43
CA ASP A 371 -23.47 -8.18 23.46
C ASP A 371 -23.87 -9.09 22.26
N GLY A 372 -22.92 -9.41 21.38
CA GLY A 372 -23.12 -10.23 20.18
C GLY A 372 -23.67 -9.50 18.96
N SER A 373 -24.09 -8.23 19.10
CA SER A 373 -24.63 -7.41 18.00
C SER A 373 -23.58 -6.53 17.30
N CYS A 374 -22.44 -6.28 17.97
CA CYS A 374 -21.33 -5.48 17.47
C CYS A 374 -20.03 -5.84 18.21
N THR A 375 -18.90 -5.39 17.68
CA THR A 375 -17.56 -5.70 18.17
C THR A 375 -16.80 -4.46 18.61
N TRP A 376 -17.21 -3.26 18.20
CA TRP A 376 -16.53 -2.02 18.57
C TRP A 376 -17.44 -0.79 18.59
N ARG A 377 -17.09 0.19 19.43
CA ARG A 377 -17.60 1.58 19.38
C ARG A 377 -16.51 2.55 19.79
N ALA A 378 -16.60 3.79 19.32
CA ALA A 378 -15.54 4.76 19.53
C ALA A 378 -16.07 6.14 19.91
N THR A 379 -15.30 6.84 20.73
CA THR A 379 -15.51 8.26 21.05
C THR A 379 -14.22 9.02 20.82
N ARG A 380 -14.30 10.14 20.10
CA ARG A 380 -13.14 11.00 19.84
C ARG A 380 -12.70 11.68 21.13
N VAL A 381 -11.42 11.62 21.44
CA VAL A 381 -10.82 12.19 22.67
C VAL A 381 -10.24 13.56 22.39
N LYS A 382 -9.36 13.66 21.39
CA LYS A 382 -8.64 14.89 21.05
C LYS A 382 -8.22 14.86 19.58
N THR A 383 -8.22 16.03 18.94
CA THR A 383 -7.63 16.22 17.61
C THR A 383 -6.59 17.32 17.70
N ILE A 384 -5.42 17.12 17.06
CA ILE A 384 -4.34 18.10 16.97
C ILE A 384 -4.03 18.40 15.51
N ASP A 385 -3.42 19.56 15.26
CA ASP A 385 -2.84 19.87 13.95
C ASP A 385 -1.52 19.09 13.79
N SER A 386 -1.33 18.37 12.69
CA SER A 386 -0.11 17.59 12.48
C SER A 386 1.12 18.50 12.36
N HIS A 387 0.95 19.74 11.90
CA HIS A 387 2.02 20.75 11.89
C HIS A 387 2.61 20.97 13.29
N CYS A 388 1.77 20.96 14.33
CA CYS A 388 2.26 21.11 15.70
C CYS A 388 3.21 19.98 16.10
N LEU A 389 2.83 18.73 15.81
CA LEU A 389 3.65 17.54 16.10
C LEU A 389 4.98 17.56 15.33
N PHE A 390 4.95 17.97 14.07
CA PHE A 390 6.11 17.88 13.20
C PHE A 390 7.08 19.06 13.31
N GLU A 391 6.57 20.27 13.55
CA GLU A 391 7.35 21.51 13.39
C GLU A 391 7.43 22.36 14.67
N GLU A 392 6.43 22.31 15.56
CA GLU A 392 6.33 23.27 16.68
C GLU A 392 6.80 22.71 18.03
N VAL A 393 6.58 21.42 18.29
CA VAL A 393 7.03 20.79 19.54
C VAL A 393 8.55 20.59 19.54
N SER A 394 9.16 20.71 20.73
CA SER A 394 10.60 20.51 20.94
C SER A 394 10.85 19.45 22.05
N PRO A 395 11.62 18.38 21.78
CA PRO A 395 12.19 18.02 20.48
C PRO A 395 11.08 17.72 19.45
N SER A 396 11.33 18.02 18.17
CA SER A 396 10.33 17.74 17.14
C SER A 396 10.22 16.25 16.91
N PHE A 397 9.03 15.79 16.56
CA PHE A 397 8.79 14.37 16.27
C PHE A 397 9.75 13.82 15.19
N LYS A 398 9.98 14.58 14.11
CA LYS A 398 10.92 14.24 13.04
C LYS A 398 12.35 14.04 13.56
N SER A 399 12.80 14.90 14.48
CA SER A 399 14.14 14.79 15.08
C SER A 399 14.28 13.53 15.93
N ALA A 400 13.21 13.12 16.63
CA ALA A 400 13.20 11.89 17.41
C ALA A 400 13.25 10.64 16.50
N CYS A 401 12.44 10.58 15.44
CA CYS A 401 12.49 9.51 14.44
C CYS A 401 13.90 9.35 13.86
N SER A 402 14.49 10.48 13.44
CA SER A 402 15.85 10.51 12.87
C SER A 402 16.94 10.15 13.88
N ALA A 403 16.71 10.30 15.18
CA ALA A 403 17.69 9.92 16.19
C ALA A 403 17.72 8.40 16.47
N GLU A 404 16.59 7.70 16.26
CA GLU A 404 16.45 6.28 16.59
C GLU A 404 16.72 5.37 15.39
N GLN A 405 16.42 5.82 14.15
CA GLN A 405 16.68 5.13 12.87
C GLN A 405 15.98 3.76 12.69
N ARG A 406 15.48 3.14 13.76
CA ARG A 406 14.81 1.84 13.77
C ARG A 406 13.70 1.79 14.84
N ALA A 407 12.69 0.96 14.58
CA ALA A 407 11.69 0.58 15.56
C ALA A 407 12.35 -0.05 16.81
N PRO A 408 11.77 0.12 18.01
CA PRO A 408 10.40 0.59 18.30
C PRO A 408 10.18 2.11 18.33
N PHE A 409 11.17 2.96 18.02
CA PHE A 409 11.02 4.43 18.04
C PHE A 409 10.46 4.96 19.38
N GLU A 410 11.02 4.52 20.51
CA GLU A 410 10.50 4.83 21.85
C GLU A 410 10.49 6.34 22.12
N LYS A 411 11.55 7.06 21.72
CA LYS A 411 11.63 8.52 21.94
C LYS A 411 10.62 9.26 21.09
N ALA A 412 10.45 8.86 19.83
CA ALA A 412 9.41 9.45 18.97
C ALA A 412 8.01 9.16 19.52
N THR A 413 7.78 7.95 20.05
CA THR A 413 6.51 7.57 20.69
C THR A 413 6.21 8.46 21.90
N VAL A 414 7.20 8.73 22.77
CA VAL A 414 7.03 9.65 23.90
C VAL A 414 6.66 11.07 23.44
N VAL A 415 7.30 11.58 22.38
CA VAL A 415 6.96 12.91 21.81
C VAL A 415 5.53 12.91 21.28
N PHE A 416 5.13 11.85 20.58
CA PHE A 416 3.78 11.70 20.03
C PHE A 416 2.71 11.68 21.13
N GLU A 417 2.90 10.86 22.17
CA GLU A 417 1.96 10.80 23.30
C GLU A 417 1.88 12.12 24.06
N GLN A 418 3.03 12.80 24.25
CA GLN A 418 3.08 14.11 24.92
C GLN A 418 2.28 15.18 24.15
N ALA A 419 2.28 15.14 22.81
CA ALA A 419 1.48 16.03 21.97
C ALA A 419 -0.02 15.89 22.28
N PHE A 420 -0.49 14.68 22.59
CA PHE A 420 -1.87 14.44 23.00
C PHE A 420 -2.13 14.72 24.48
N ALA A 421 -1.15 14.52 25.37
CA ALA A 421 -1.31 14.71 26.82
C ALA A 421 -1.45 16.17 27.27
N SER A 422 -0.84 17.13 26.55
CA SER A 422 -0.83 18.55 26.92
C SER A 422 -1.26 19.44 25.76
N GLY A 423 -1.78 20.64 26.06
CA GLY A 423 -2.01 21.71 25.07
C GLY A 423 -0.89 22.75 25.01
N ASP A 424 0.13 22.64 25.87
CA ASP A 424 1.25 23.58 25.97
C ASP A 424 2.42 23.12 25.10
N VAL A 425 2.66 23.84 23.99
CA VAL A 425 3.73 23.58 23.02
C VAL A 425 5.12 23.66 23.67
N ALA A 426 5.31 24.55 24.65
CA ALA A 426 6.59 24.66 25.36
C ALA A 426 6.91 23.42 26.22
N ARG A 427 5.91 22.57 26.47
CA ARG A 427 6.05 21.27 27.18
C ARG A 427 5.88 20.08 26.23
N GLY A 428 6.00 20.30 24.92
CA GLY A 428 5.82 19.27 23.90
C GLY A 428 4.36 18.86 23.64
N GLY A 429 3.39 19.59 24.18
CA GLY A 429 1.96 19.36 23.93
C GLY A 429 1.49 20.03 22.65
N CYS A 430 0.37 19.56 22.10
CA CYS A 430 -0.33 20.23 20.99
C CYS A 430 -1.73 20.67 21.41
N PRO A 431 -2.12 21.94 21.19
CA PRO A 431 -3.46 22.40 21.49
C PRO A 431 -4.53 21.54 20.81
N ALA A 432 -5.61 21.22 21.54
CA ALA A 432 -6.75 20.57 20.93
C ALA A 432 -7.41 21.53 19.93
N LEU A 433 -7.70 21.04 18.73
CA LEU A 433 -8.43 21.80 17.74
C LEU A 433 -9.90 21.90 18.15
N ALA A 434 -10.47 23.09 18.00
CA ALA A 434 -11.90 23.31 18.14
C ALA A 434 -12.61 22.66 16.95
N VAL A 435 -12.91 21.37 17.07
CA VAL A 435 -13.75 20.67 16.10
C VAL A 435 -15.19 20.90 16.53
N GLU A 436 -16.00 21.55 15.70
CA GLU A 436 -17.43 21.62 15.95
C GLU A 436 -17.92 20.19 16.22
N PRO A 437 -18.68 19.96 17.31
CA PRO A 437 -19.23 18.63 17.56
C PRO A 437 -19.93 18.24 16.28
N ALA A 438 -19.46 17.14 15.67
CA ALA A 438 -19.98 16.69 14.40
C ALA A 438 -21.49 16.67 14.57
N HIS A 439 -22.19 17.61 13.93
CA HIS A 439 -23.63 17.51 13.81
C HIS A 439 -23.80 16.13 13.22
N GLU A 440 -24.24 15.17 14.03
CA GLU A 440 -24.56 13.82 13.58
C GLU A 440 -25.33 14.07 12.30
N MET A 441 -24.70 13.78 11.16
CA MET A 441 -25.33 13.93 9.87
C MET A 441 -26.41 12.86 9.90
N ARG A 442 -27.57 13.22 10.48
CA ARG A 442 -28.78 12.42 10.52
C ARG A 442 -28.99 12.04 9.07
N GLY A 443 -28.76 10.77 8.78
CA GLY A 443 -28.42 10.29 7.46
C GLY A 443 -29.26 10.96 6.39
N ALA A 444 -28.59 11.64 5.46
CA ALA A 444 -29.15 11.76 4.13
C ALA A 444 -29.26 10.32 3.63
N VAL A 445 -30.46 9.75 3.79
CA VAL A 445 -30.85 8.49 3.17
C VAL A 445 -30.66 8.71 1.66
N ALA A 446 -29.66 8.04 1.09
CA ALA A 446 -29.42 7.98 -0.34
C ALA A 446 -30.43 7.06 -1.01
#